data_AF-A0A6P0PUQ2-F1
#
_entry.id   AF-A0A6P0PUQ2-F1
#
_cell.length_a   1.000
_cell.length_b   1.000
_cell.length_c   1.000
_cell.angle_alpha   90.00
_cell.angle_beta   90.00
_cell.angle_gamma   90.00
#
_symmetry.space_group_name_H-M   'P 1'
#
loop_
_entity.id
_entity.type
_entity.pdbx_description
1 polymer ?
#
loop_
_entity_poly.entity_id
_entity_poly.type
_entity_poly.pdbx_seq_one_letter_code
_entity_poly.pdbx_strand_id
1 'polypeptide(L)'
;MVVLTDRVQKRLTIETSEIAPDTTTIRSLDWDRDRFDIEFGLQNGTTYNSYLIRGEKIALVDTSHEKFRQLYLDTLTGLINPTDIDYLIISHTEPDHSGLVKDILALAPDITVVGSKVAIQFLEDFVHQPFQRQIVKTGNQLDLGNGHILDFVNAPNLHWPDTMLTYDAGTKVLYTCDVFGMHYCSASTYDDNLSAIEADYRFYYECLMAPNARSVLSALKRMDKLGEVTTIANGHGPLLRHNVEQLVGNYRNWSQAKAKAEKSVVVFYVSDYGYSDRISQAIALGITKTEIAVEMMDLKSADPQEVQEAVNRAAGIVIGMAPATNSTTTAAVSTVLAAVKSKQSFGLFESYGEDDEPIDPLRSQLRSLGLKEAFPGIRIKDTPSETTYKLCEEAGTDIGQWLSRDRLIKNMKSLDTDLDKALGRISGGLYIITAKKGDVKSAMLASWVSQASFEPLGFTIAVAKDRAIESLMQVGDRFVLNVLEEGNYQDLMKHFLKRFKPGADRFAGVNTQTAENGSPILSDALAYLECKVTTRMECSDHWIVYSTVDTGRVSKPESLTAIHHRKVGNHY
;
A
#
# COMPACT_ATOMS: atom_id res chain seq x y z
N MET A 1 -10.41 -17.29 36.29
CA MET A 1 -9.76 -15.96 36.23
C MET A 1 -10.01 -15.42 34.83
N VAL A 2 -10.87 -14.43 34.72
CA VAL A 2 -11.00 -13.64 33.49
C VAL A 2 -9.75 -12.76 33.47
N VAL A 3 -8.86 -13.00 32.50
CA VAL A 3 -7.75 -12.09 32.23
C VAL A 3 -8.41 -10.82 31.69
N LEU A 4 -8.50 -9.80 32.54
CA LEU A 4 -8.77 -8.43 32.12
C LEU A 4 -7.58 -8.06 31.24
N THR A 5 -7.77 -8.08 29.92
CA THR A 5 -6.87 -7.41 29.00
C THR A 5 -6.89 -5.93 29.37
N ASP A 6 -5.76 -5.42 29.86
CA ASP A 6 -5.57 -3.98 30.02
C ASP A 6 -5.97 -3.32 28.70
N ARG A 7 -6.94 -2.40 28.75
CA ARG A 7 -7.27 -1.57 27.60
C ARG A 7 -6.02 -0.77 27.28
N VAL A 8 -5.33 -1.11 26.20
CA VAL A 8 -4.21 -0.32 25.68
C VAL A 8 -4.72 1.11 25.49
N GLN A 9 -4.23 2.03 26.32
CA GLN A 9 -4.59 3.43 26.23
C GLN A 9 -3.91 4.00 24.97
N LYS A 10 -4.71 4.24 23.92
CA LYS A 10 -4.22 4.81 22.67
C LYS A 10 -3.55 6.16 22.94
N ARG A 11 -2.30 6.31 22.52
CA ARG A 11 -1.53 7.56 22.53
C ARG A 11 -1.97 8.41 21.34
N LEU A 12 -3.08 9.10 21.51
CA LEU A 12 -3.58 10.10 20.58
C LEU A 12 -3.25 11.49 21.12
N THR A 13 -2.55 12.29 20.32
CA THR A 13 -2.22 13.69 20.67
C THR A 13 -2.55 14.60 19.51
N ILE A 14 -2.65 15.91 19.77
CA ILE A 14 -2.83 16.91 18.73
C ILE A 14 -1.76 17.98 18.85
N GLU A 15 -1.24 18.43 17.71
CA GLU A 15 -0.22 19.47 17.62
C GLU A 15 -0.71 20.55 16.66
N THR A 16 -0.48 21.80 17.04
CA THR A 16 -0.78 22.95 16.18
C THR A 16 0.48 23.76 15.95
N SER A 17 0.73 24.15 14.71
CA SER A 17 1.84 25.05 14.36
C SER A 17 1.40 26.02 13.28
N GLU A 18 1.91 27.25 13.33
CA GLU A 18 1.89 28.13 12.18
C GLU A 18 2.87 27.58 11.13
N ILE A 19 2.40 27.40 9.89
CA ILE A 19 3.22 26.85 8.81
C ILE A 19 3.55 27.90 7.76
N ALA A 20 2.70 28.88 7.57
CA ALA A 20 2.92 30.03 6.72
C ALA A 20 2.12 31.20 7.30
N PRO A 21 2.33 32.45 6.83
CA PRO A 21 1.48 33.57 7.23
C PRO A 21 -0.01 33.18 7.17
N ASP A 22 -0.70 33.42 8.28
CA ASP A 22 -2.14 33.18 8.45
C ASP A 22 -2.60 31.71 8.28
N THR A 23 -1.66 30.77 8.22
CA THR A 23 -1.93 29.35 8.00
C THR A 23 -1.47 28.51 9.19
N THR A 24 -2.41 27.85 9.86
CA THR A 24 -2.15 26.94 10.98
C THR A 24 -2.42 25.50 10.57
N THR A 25 -1.49 24.59 10.81
CA THR A 25 -1.77 23.15 10.72
C THR A 25 -2.35 22.63 12.04
N ILE A 26 -3.29 21.69 11.96
CA ILE A 26 -3.81 20.90 13.07
C ILE A 26 -3.46 19.44 12.78
N ARG A 27 -2.43 18.92 13.45
CA ARG A 27 -1.91 17.56 13.23
C ARG A 27 -2.47 16.64 14.30
N SER A 28 -3.26 15.66 13.89
CA SER A 28 -3.80 14.62 14.76
C SER A 28 -2.83 13.43 14.79
N LEU A 29 -2.00 13.33 15.83
CA LEU A 29 -0.90 12.37 15.93
C LEU A 29 -1.39 11.06 16.56
N ASP A 30 -1.32 9.98 15.79
CA ASP A 30 -1.58 8.61 16.27
C ASP A 30 -0.27 7.82 16.35
N TRP A 31 0.30 7.78 17.56
CA TRP A 31 1.57 7.11 17.86
C TRP A 31 1.46 5.59 17.90
N ASP A 32 0.24 5.07 18.05
CA ASP A 32 -0.05 3.65 18.23
C ASP A 32 -0.81 3.08 17.04
N ARG A 33 -0.91 3.79 15.91
CA ARG A 33 -1.50 3.22 14.68
C ARG A 33 -0.57 2.11 14.20
N ASP A 34 -0.82 0.93 14.74
CA ASP A 34 0.04 -0.22 14.57
C ASP A 34 -0.27 -0.99 13.28
N ARG A 35 -1.42 -0.71 12.62
CA ARG A 35 -1.82 -1.14 11.26
C ARG A 35 -3.32 -0.89 11.00
N PHE A 36 -3.67 -0.49 9.77
CA PHE A 36 -4.73 -1.04 8.89
C PHE A 36 -4.84 -0.12 7.66
N ASP A 37 -4.46 -0.65 6.49
CA ASP A 37 -5.02 -0.45 5.14
C ASP A 37 -4.36 -1.52 4.23
N ILE A 38 -3.22 -1.27 3.58
CA ILE A 38 -2.40 -2.29 2.90
C ILE A 38 -0.89 -2.16 3.18
N GLU A 39 -0.53 -1.15 3.96
CA GLU A 39 0.84 -0.73 4.22
C GLU A 39 1.46 -1.57 5.35
N PHE A 40 1.73 -2.85 5.08
CA PHE A 40 2.21 -3.82 6.08
C PHE A 40 3.69 -3.65 6.53
N GLY A 41 4.30 -2.50 6.27
CA GLY A 41 5.75 -2.33 6.33
C GLY A 41 6.30 -1.81 7.65
N LEU A 42 5.82 -0.63 8.08
CA LEU A 42 6.57 0.22 9.00
C LEU A 42 5.68 0.65 10.19
N GLN A 43 6.19 0.45 11.41
CA GLN A 43 5.46 0.68 12.66
C GLN A 43 5.80 2.05 13.27
N ASN A 44 5.68 3.11 12.48
CA ASN A 44 6.05 4.45 12.91
C ASN A 44 4.83 5.33 13.27
N GLY A 45 3.62 4.77 13.30
CA GLY A 45 2.37 5.51 13.51
C GLY A 45 2.01 6.40 12.32
N THR A 46 1.04 7.30 12.47
CA THR A 46 0.67 8.28 11.43
C THR A 46 0.19 9.60 12.03
N THR A 47 -0.09 10.56 11.15
CA THR A 47 -0.87 11.76 11.49
C THR A 47 -2.06 11.92 10.54
N TYR A 48 -3.04 12.75 10.94
CA TYR A 48 -4.11 13.27 10.07
C TYR A 48 -4.06 14.79 10.18
N ASN A 49 -3.53 15.42 9.15
CA ASN A 49 -3.23 16.85 9.14
C ASN A 49 -4.34 17.61 8.42
N SER A 50 -4.91 18.61 9.08
CA SER A 50 -5.78 19.61 8.46
C SER A 50 -5.17 21.00 8.58
N TYR A 51 -5.76 21.97 7.87
CA TYR A 51 -5.17 23.30 7.73
C TYR A 51 -6.20 24.41 7.82
N LEU A 52 -5.95 25.40 8.66
CA LEU A 52 -6.80 26.58 8.83
C LEU A 52 -6.10 27.81 8.24
N ILE A 53 -6.67 28.36 7.17
CA ILE A 53 -6.16 29.52 6.41
C ILE A 53 -7.03 30.73 6.72
N ARG A 54 -6.42 31.84 7.16
CA ARG A 54 -7.14 33.04 7.64
C ARG A 54 -6.87 34.27 6.75
N GLY A 55 -7.67 34.44 5.71
CA GLY A 55 -7.74 35.68 4.94
C GLY A 55 -8.78 36.66 5.48
N GLU A 56 -9.35 37.48 4.59
CA GLU A 56 -10.63 38.15 4.81
C GLU A 56 -11.78 37.14 4.97
N LYS A 57 -11.64 36.00 4.30
CA LYS A 57 -12.44 34.79 4.48
C LYS A 57 -11.58 33.66 5.00
N ILE A 58 -12.21 32.70 5.66
CA ILE A 58 -11.52 31.63 6.38
C ILE A 58 -11.84 30.29 5.75
N ALA A 59 -10.80 29.51 5.49
CA ALA A 59 -10.93 28.15 4.96
C ALA A 59 -10.31 27.12 5.92
N LEU A 60 -11.05 26.03 6.14
CA LEU A 60 -10.53 24.80 6.71
C LEU A 60 -10.31 23.79 5.57
N VAL A 61 -9.10 23.30 5.42
CA VAL A 61 -8.73 22.26 4.44
C VAL A 61 -8.67 20.91 5.15
N ASP A 62 -9.55 20.01 4.71
CA ASP A 62 -9.79 18.68 5.23
C ASP A 62 -10.13 18.67 6.74
N THR A 63 -10.41 17.49 7.29
CA THR A 63 -10.68 17.31 8.72
C THR A 63 -9.74 16.25 9.30
N SER A 64 -10.22 15.41 10.20
CA SER A 64 -9.42 14.37 10.84
C SER A 64 -10.22 13.09 10.92
N HIS A 65 -9.55 12.02 11.33
CA HIS A 65 -10.17 10.73 11.56
C HIS A 65 -11.12 10.81 12.78
N GLU A 66 -12.27 10.14 12.69
CA GLU A 66 -13.27 10.06 13.77
C GLU A 66 -12.71 9.76 15.17
N LYS A 67 -11.64 8.97 15.30
CA LYS A 67 -11.02 8.66 16.60
C LYS A 67 -10.44 9.88 17.33
N PHE A 68 -10.18 10.97 16.60
CA PHE A 68 -9.74 12.25 17.15
C PHE A 68 -10.89 13.22 17.41
N ARG A 69 -12.16 12.85 17.16
CA ARG A 69 -13.32 13.75 17.21
C ARG A 69 -13.25 14.78 18.33
N GLN A 70 -13.16 14.34 19.59
CA GLN A 70 -13.13 15.27 20.72
C GLN A 70 -11.88 16.15 20.74
N LEU A 71 -10.68 15.56 20.63
CA LEU A 71 -9.41 16.31 20.63
C LEU A 71 -9.36 17.34 19.50
N TYR A 72 -9.84 16.97 18.31
CA TYR A 72 -9.86 17.82 17.13
C TYR A 72 -10.84 18.98 17.29
N LEU A 73 -12.08 18.71 17.70
CA LEU A 73 -13.10 19.75 17.87
C LEU A 73 -12.75 20.73 19.00
N ASP A 74 -12.21 20.24 20.12
CA ASP A 74 -11.73 21.09 21.22
C ASP A 74 -10.58 22.01 20.76
N THR A 75 -9.67 21.47 19.95
CA THR A 75 -8.55 22.24 19.41
C THR A 75 -9.02 23.27 18.39
N LEU A 76 -9.89 22.88 17.46
CA LEU A 76 -10.44 23.77 16.45
C LEU A 76 -11.21 24.93 17.11
N THR A 77 -12.10 24.63 18.07
CA THR A 77 -12.88 25.64 18.80
C THR A 77 -12.00 26.55 19.66
N GLY A 78 -10.85 26.06 20.14
CA GLY A 78 -9.84 26.88 20.81
C GLY A 78 -9.06 27.81 19.87
N LEU A 79 -8.93 27.44 18.59
CA LEU A 79 -8.22 28.23 17.56
C LEU A 79 -9.11 29.25 16.84
N ILE A 80 -10.42 28.97 16.74
CA ILE A 80 -11.39 29.79 16.03
C ILE A 80 -12.82 29.45 16.45
N ASN A 81 -13.73 30.42 16.38
CA ASN A 81 -15.15 30.14 16.41
C ASN A 81 -15.58 29.44 15.10
N PRO A 82 -16.06 28.18 15.11
CA PRO A 82 -16.32 27.43 13.88
C PRO A 82 -17.30 28.11 12.92
N THR A 83 -18.25 28.91 13.41
CA THR A 83 -19.21 29.64 12.55
C THR A 83 -18.57 30.72 11.71
N ASP A 84 -17.33 31.11 12.01
CA ASP A 84 -16.58 32.13 11.25
C ASP A 84 -15.83 31.49 10.06
N ILE A 85 -15.87 30.16 9.91
CA ILE A 85 -15.25 29.46 8.79
C ILE A 85 -16.19 29.54 7.58
N ASP A 86 -15.76 30.25 6.53
CA ASP A 86 -16.54 30.41 5.30
C ASP A 86 -16.52 29.14 4.43
N TYR A 87 -15.37 28.47 4.36
CA TYR A 87 -15.14 27.35 3.45
C TYR A 87 -14.57 26.11 4.14
N LEU A 88 -15.14 24.95 3.82
CA LEU A 88 -14.55 23.64 4.11
C LEU A 88 -14.07 23.02 2.79
N ILE A 89 -12.77 23.03 2.54
CA ILE A 89 -12.15 22.48 1.34
C ILE A 89 -11.88 20.99 1.59
N ILE A 90 -12.45 20.12 0.76
CA ILE A 90 -12.26 18.67 0.84
C ILE A 90 -11.42 18.19 -0.34
N SER A 91 -10.15 17.94 -0.06
CA SER A 91 -9.16 17.44 -1.01
C SER A 91 -9.44 15.99 -1.41
N HIS A 92 -9.91 15.20 -0.44
CA HIS A 92 -10.14 13.77 -0.55
C HIS A 92 -11.14 13.31 0.52
N THR A 93 -12.02 12.38 0.18
CA THR A 93 -13.18 11.98 1.00
C THR A 93 -13.00 10.71 1.80
N GLU A 94 -11.83 10.06 1.76
CA GLU A 94 -11.59 8.89 2.61
C GLU A 94 -11.82 9.24 4.10
N PRO A 95 -12.49 8.37 4.88
CA PRO A 95 -12.97 8.72 6.23
C PRO A 95 -11.90 9.13 7.24
N ASP A 96 -10.62 8.89 6.95
CA ASP A 96 -9.54 9.28 7.83
C ASP A 96 -9.12 10.76 7.70
N HIS A 97 -9.56 11.44 6.63
CA HIS A 97 -9.46 12.90 6.44
C HIS A 97 -10.82 13.59 6.46
N SER A 98 -11.88 12.89 6.07
CA SER A 98 -13.25 13.44 5.98
C SER A 98 -14.15 13.07 7.16
N GLY A 99 -13.65 12.26 8.10
CA GLY A 99 -14.47 11.64 9.15
C GLY A 99 -15.19 12.60 10.09
N LEU A 100 -14.77 13.86 10.16
CA LEU A 100 -15.40 14.88 11.00
C LEU A 100 -16.17 15.94 10.21
N VAL A 101 -16.35 15.79 8.89
CA VAL A 101 -17.11 16.74 8.07
C VAL A 101 -18.53 16.97 8.61
N LYS A 102 -19.20 15.90 9.07
CA LYS A 102 -20.53 16.00 9.66
C LYS A 102 -20.55 16.83 10.94
N ASP A 103 -19.53 16.70 11.77
CA ASP A 103 -19.37 17.50 13.00
C ASP A 103 -19.13 18.97 12.66
N ILE A 104 -18.30 19.27 11.66
CA ILE A 104 -18.06 20.64 11.21
C ILE A 104 -19.35 21.28 10.67
N LEU A 105 -20.13 20.56 9.85
CA LEU A 105 -21.41 21.06 9.36
C LEU A 105 -22.43 21.30 10.48
N ALA A 106 -22.35 20.56 11.59
CA ALA A 106 -23.20 20.80 12.76
C ALA A 106 -22.77 22.05 13.54
N LEU A 107 -21.46 22.34 13.59
CA LEU A 107 -20.91 23.53 14.26
C LEU A 107 -21.01 24.80 13.41
N ALA A 108 -20.94 24.67 12.08
CA ALA A 108 -20.98 25.75 11.11
C ALA A 108 -21.97 25.44 9.97
N PRO A 109 -23.29 25.57 10.20
CA PRO A 109 -24.32 25.15 9.22
C PRO A 109 -24.30 25.93 7.90
N ASP A 110 -23.77 27.16 7.91
CA ASP A 110 -23.69 28.04 6.74
C ASP A 110 -22.38 27.90 5.95
N ILE A 111 -21.46 27.03 6.37
CA ILE A 111 -20.18 26.80 5.69
C ILE A 111 -20.39 26.29 4.27
N THR A 112 -19.58 26.77 3.33
CA THR A 112 -19.57 26.25 1.95
C THR A 112 -18.52 25.16 1.79
N VAL A 113 -18.97 23.94 1.47
CA VAL A 113 -18.08 22.81 1.17
C VAL A 113 -17.55 22.94 -0.26
N VAL A 114 -16.23 23.04 -0.40
CA VAL A 114 -15.53 23.18 -1.69
C VAL A 114 -14.85 21.86 -2.03
N GLY A 115 -15.10 21.32 -3.22
CA GLY A 115 -14.55 20.02 -3.59
C GLY A 115 -14.65 19.73 -5.09
N SER A 116 -13.96 18.68 -5.53
CA SER A 116 -14.16 18.15 -6.88
C SER A 116 -15.60 17.65 -7.05
N LYS A 117 -16.07 17.52 -8.30
CA LYS A 117 -17.42 16.99 -8.56
C LYS A 117 -17.64 15.62 -7.90
N VAL A 118 -16.62 14.76 -7.94
CA VAL A 118 -16.69 13.40 -7.38
C VAL A 118 -16.62 13.44 -5.86
N ALA A 119 -15.77 14.30 -5.27
CA ALA A 119 -15.71 14.49 -3.81
C ALA A 119 -17.06 14.93 -3.24
N ILE A 120 -17.71 15.91 -3.87
CA ILE A 120 -19.03 16.38 -3.45
C ILE A 120 -20.07 15.26 -3.55
N GLN A 121 -20.03 14.44 -4.60
CA GLN A 121 -20.94 13.30 -4.75
C GLN A 121 -20.73 12.26 -3.64
N PHE A 122 -19.48 11.90 -3.32
CA PHE A 122 -19.16 10.98 -2.24
C PHE A 122 -19.57 11.53 -0.87
N LEU A 123 -19.36 12.83 -0.60
CA LEU A 123 -19.80 13.46 0.65
C LEU A 123 -21.33 13.50 0.82
N GLU A 124 -22.09 13.68 -0.26
CA GLU A 124 -23.55 13.60 -0.20
C GLU A 124 -24.01 12.21 0.27
N ASP A 125 -23.36 11.17 -0.25
CA ASP A 125 -23.58 9.78 0.15
C ASP A 125 -23.15 9.53 1.62
N PHE A 126 -22.11 10.19 2.13
CA PHE A 126 -21.61 9.98 3.50
C PHE A 126 -22.34 10.76 4.59
N VAL A 127 -22.60 12.05 4.36
CA VAL A 127 -23.10 12.94 5.41
C VAL A 127 -24.61 12.77 5.59
N HIS A 128 -25.32 12.38 4.51
CA HIS A 128 -26.78 12.22 4.48
C HIS A 128 -27.57 13.46 4.94
N GLN A 129 -27.02 14.65 4.72
CA GLN A 129 -27.68 15.92 5.00
C GLN A 129 -27.31 16.96 3.92
N PRO A 130 -28.18 17.92 3.61
CA PRO A 130 -27.85 18.98 2.66
C PRO A 130 -26.78 19.92 3.24
N PHE A 131 -25.88 20.40 2.39
CA PHE A 131 -24.88 21.42 2.72
C PHE A 131 -24.67 22.37 1.54
N GLN A 132 -24.22 23.59 1.81
CA GLN A 132 -23.82 24.52 0.73
C GLN A 132 -22.56 23.99 0.07
N ARG A 133 -22.48 24.06 -1.26
CA ARG A 133 -21.38 23.47 -2.02
C ARG A 133 -20.87 24.34 -3.15
N GLN A 134 -19.57 24.23 -3.41
CA GLN A 134 -18.90 24.81 -4.56
C GLN A 134 -18.05 23.73 -5.24
N ILE A 135 -18.45 23.34 -6.45
CA ILE A 135 -17.69 22.39 -7.26
C ILE A 135 -16.55 23.12 -7.96
N VAL A 136 -15.33 22.63 -7.79
CA VAL A 136 -14.13 23.17 -8.43
C VAL A 136 -13.48 22.18 -9.41
N LYS A 137 -12.72 22.73 -10.35
CA LYS A 137 -11.93 22.01 -11.36
C LYS A 137 -10.54 22.64 -11.46
N THR A 138 -9.61 21.95 -12.12
CA THR A 138 -8.28 22.48 -12.41
C THR A 138 -8.33 23.90 -12.99
N GLY A 139 -7.66 24.84 -12.34
CA GLY A 139 -7.58 26.24 -12.75
C GLY A 139 -8.74 27.13 -12.27
N ASN A 140 -9.67 26.61 -11.48
CA ASN A 140 -10.55 27.46 -10.68
C ASN A 140 -9.77 28.08 -9.52
N GLN A 141 -10.20 29.27 -9.11
CA GLN A 141 -9.60 30.03 -8.02
C GLN A 141 -10.64 30.34 -6.95
N LEU A 142 -10.19 30.36 -5.69
CA LEU A 142 -10.95 30.86 -4.56
C LEU A 142 -10.10 31.91 -3.84
N ASP A 143 -10.55 33.17 -3.87
CA ASP A 143 -9.89 34.27 -3.19
C ASP A 143 -10.41 34.38 -1.76
N LEU A 144 -9.51 34.18 -0.80
CA LEU A 144 -9.79 34.36 0.62
C LEU A 144 -9.41 35.76 1.12
N GLY A 145 -8.85 36.63 0.28
CA GLY A 145 -8.30 37.92 0.69
C GLY A 145 -6.90 37.81 1.30
N ASN A 146 -6.29 38.95 1.65
CA ASN A 146 -4.91 39.04 2.17
C ASN A 146 -3.82 38.35 1.32
N GLY A 147 -4.08 38.17 0.02
CA GLY A 147 -3.15 37.51 -0.90
C GLY A 147 -3.30 35.98 -0.98
N HIS A 148 -4.22 35.38 -0.23
CA HIS A 148 -4.54 33.96 -0.31
C HIS A 148 -5.49 33.67 -1.48
N ILE A 149 -4.90 33.36 -2.64
CA ILE A 149 -5.64 32.93 -3.82
C ILE A 149 -5.38 31.45 -4.02
N LEU A 150 -6.42 30.64 -3.77
CA LEU A 150 -6.33 29.19 -3.82
C LEU A 150 -6.61 28.68 -5.23
N ASP A 151 -5.61 28.09 -5.88
CA ASP A 151 -5.71 27.41 -7.17
C ASP A 151 -5.97 25.91 -6.97
N PHE A 152 -7.03 25.38 -7.59
CA PHE A 152 -7.35 23.95 -7.49
C PHE A 152 -6.74 23.15 -8.64
N VAL A 153 -6.28 21.93 -8.35
CA VAL A 153 -5.73 20.97 -9.32
C VAL A 153 -6.31 19.59 -9.10
N ASN A 154 -7.21 19.15 -9.98
CA ASN A 154 -7.71 17.77 -9.94
C ASN A 154 -6.57 16.77 -10.15
N ALA A 155 -6.54 15.73 -9.32
CA ALA A 155 -5.53 14.68 -9.31
C ALA A 155 -6.20 13.30 -9.14
N PRO A 156 -7.17 12.93 -9.99
CA PRO A 156 -7.99 11.74 -9.80
C PRO A 156 -7.15 10.45 -9.79
N ASN A 157 -7.60 9.49 -9.00
CA ASN A 157 -6.98 8.19 -8.76
C ASN A 157 -5.62 8.30 -8.04
N LEU A 158 -5.41 9.33 -7.20
CA LEU A 158 -4.22 9.52 -6.34
C LEU A 158 -4.59 9.61 -4.84
N HIS A 159 -5.18 8.58 -4.23
CA HIS A 159 -5.41 7.25 -4.80
C HIS A 159 -6.89 6.98 -5.13
N TRP A 160 -7.80 7.85 -4.70
CA TRP A 160 -9.23 7.78 -5.05
C TRP A 160 -9.61 8.70 -6.21
N PRO A 161 -10.75 8.46 -6.88
CA PRO A 161 -11.18 9.22 -8.05
C PRO A 161 -11.49 10.70 -7.78
N ASP A 162 -11.73 11.06 -6.52
CA ASP A 162 -12.16 12.37 -6.06
C ASP A 162 -11.01 13.34 -5.74
N THR A 163 -9.80 12.82 -5.63
CA THR A 163 -8.61 13.55 -5.17
C THR A 163 -8.38 14.85 -5.95
N MET A 164 -8.15 15.94 -5.21
CA MET A 164 -7.66 17.21 -5.73
C MET A 164 -6.60 17.82 -4.82
N LEU A 165 -5.75 18.67 -5.39
CA LEU A 165 -4.74 19.46 -4.67
C LEU A 165 -5.19 20.92 -4.66
N THR A 166 -4.83 21.66 -3.61
CA THR A 166 -5.12 23.09 -3.47
C THR A 166 -3.81 23.84 -3.27
N TYR A 167 -3.51 24.84 -4.10
CA TYR A 167 -2.29 25.64 -4.02
C TYR A 167 -2.61 27.05 -3.59
N ASP A 168 -2.01 27.54 -2.52
CA ASP A 168 -2.10 28.93 -2.11
C ASP A 168 -0.93 29.73 -2.74
N ALA A 169 -1.26 30.59 -3.70
CA ALA A 169 -0.27 31.40 -4.40
C ALA A 169 0.44 32.43 -3.50
N GLY A 170 -0.23 32.91 -2.43
CA GLY A 170 0.31 33.91 -1.52
C GLY A 170 1.40 33.33 -0.62
N THR A 171 1.16 32.13 -0.09
CA THR A 171 2.09 31.45 0.83
C THR A 171 2.98 30.41 0.17
N LYS A 172 2.71 30.05 -1.09
CA LYS A 172 3.39 28.99 -1.84
C LYS A 172 3.28 27.61 -1.19
N VAL A 173 2.17 27.37 -0.49
CA VAL A 173 1.83 26.10 0.16
C VAL A 173 0.91 25.29 -0.75
N LEU A 174 1.23 24.02 -0.94
CA LEU A 174 0.38 23.07 -1.66
C LEU A 174 -0.24 22.07 -0.69
N TYR A 175 -1.55 22.09 -0.54
CA TYR A 175 -2.33 21.13 0.25
C TYR A 175 -2.67 19.92 -0.60
N THR A 176 -2.25 18.74 -0.15
CA THR A 176 -2.21 17.55 -1.01
C THR A 176 -2.91 16.33 -0.44
N CYS A 177 -3.36 16.39 0.81
CA CYS A 177 -3.93 15.24 1.52
C CYS A 177 -3.01 14.02 1.34
N ASP A 178 -3.49 12.89 0.83
CA ASP A 178 -2.67 11.70 0.61
C ASP A 178 -1.45 11.90 -0.30
N VAL A 179 -1.52 12.80 -1.28
CA VAL A 179 -0.43 12.94 -2.24
C VAL A 179 0.81 13.50 -1.54
N PHE A 180 1.95 12.84 -1.70
CA PHE A 180 3.20 13.10 -0.96
C PHE A 180 3.08 12.92 0.57
N GLY A 181 2.11 12.12 1.03
CA GLY A 181 2.00 11.65 2.41
C GLY A 181 3.04 10.59 2.80
N MET A 182 3.06 10.27 4.09
CA MET A 182 3.73 9.09 4.65
C MET A 182 3.10 8.72 5.99
N HIS A 183 3.01 7.43 6.31
CA HIS A 183 2.65 6.99 7.65
C HIS A 183 3.88 7.03 8.57
N TYR A 184 4.12 8.19 9.16
CA TYR A 184 5.18 8.42 10.13
C TYR A 184 4.73 9.43 11.19
N CYS A 185 4.51 8.98 12.42
CA CYS A 185 4.14 9.85 13.53
C CYS A 185 5.38 10.50 14.14
N SER A 186 5.42 11.83 14.14
CA SER A 186 6.51 12.59 14.74
C SER A 186 6.02 13.92 15.31
N ALA A 187 6.64 14.33 16.41
CA ALA A 187 6.47 15.66 16.98
C ALA A 187 7.16 16.75 16.13
N SER A 188 8.03 16.38 15.19
CA SER A 188 8.50 17.34 14.17
C SER A 188 7.36 17.64 13.21
N THR A 189 7.05 18.93 13.05
CA THR A 189 6.09 19.42 12.06
C THR A 189 6.56 19.18 10.63
N TYR A 190 7.88 19.26 10.38
CA TYR A 190 8.48 19.18 9.04
C TYR A 190 9.41 17.97 8.87
N ASP A 191 9.84 17.77 7.63
CA ASP A 191 10.78 16.75 7.16
C ASP A 191 12.25 16.99 7.57
N ASP A 192 12.47 17.26 8.86
CA ASP A 192 13.77 17.66 9.43
C ASP A 192 14.86 16.60 9.23
N ASN A 193 14.50 15.31 9.33
CA ASN A 193 15.42 14.19 9.18
C ASN A 193 14.97 13.27 8.04
N LEU A 194 15.45 13.58 6.84
CA LEU A 194 15.14 12.82 5.63
C LEU A 194 15.44 11.31 5.78
N SER A 195 16.57 10.95 6.38
CA SER A 195 16.97 9.54 6.54
C SER A 195 16.01 8.72 7.42
N ALA A 196 15.30 9.39 8.34
CA ALA A 196 14.34 8.75 9.21
C ALA A 196 12.98 8.49 8.54
N ILE A 197 12.64 9.27 7.50
CA ILE A 197 11.33 9.24 6.85
C ILE A 197 11.33 8.64 5.44
N GLU A 198 12.50 8.49 4.81
CA GLU A 198 12.62 8.08 3.40
C GLU A 198 12.00 6.69 3.15
N ALA A 199 12.15 5.77 4.10
CA ALA A 199 11.56 4.43 4.01
C ALA A 199 10.03 4.49 4.02
N ASP A 200 9.42 5.24 4.95
CA ASP A 200 7.98 5.41 5.07
C ASP A 200 7.39 6.14 3.86
N TYR A 201 8.03 7.22 3.43
CA TYR A 201 7.60 7.97 2.24
C TYR A 201 7.61 7.13 0.97
N ARG A 202 8.66 6.34 0.77
CA ARG A 202 8.75 5.42 -0.38
C ARG A 202 7.70 4.32 -0.29
N PHE A 203 7.54 3.72 0.89
CA PHE A 203 6.62 2.62 1.07
C PHE A 203 5.16 3.06 0.87
N TYR A 204 4.81 4.24 1.37
CA TYR A 204 3.53 4.90 1.14
C TYR A 204 3.27 5.11 -0.37
N TYR A 205 4.27 5.62 -1.10
CA TYR A 205 4.18 5.71 -2.57
C TYR A 205 3.96 4.34 -3.23
N GLU A 206 4.72 3.32 -2.84
CA GLU A 206 4.63 1.97 -3.42
C GLU A 206 3.24 1.34 -3.22
N CYS A 207 2.59 1.65 -2.10
CA CYS A 207 1.27 1.14 -1.75
C CYS A 207 0.15 1.91 -2.47
N LEU A 208 0.12 3.24 -2.34
CA LEU A 208 -1.05 4.03 -2.73
C LEU A 208 -0.91 4.69 -4.11
N MET A 209 0.31 5.05 -4.52
CA MET A 209 0.54 5.90 -5.68
C MET A 209 1.09 5.12 -6.88
N ALA A 210 1.95 4.14 -6.64
CA ALA A 210 2.55 3.31 -7.68
C ALA A 210 1.51 2.57 -8.54
N PRO A 211 0.36 2.10 -8.00
CA PRO A 211 -0.68 1.49 -8.83
C PRO A 211 -1.29 2.43 -9.88
N ASN A 212 -1.15 3.74 -9.72
CA ASN A 212 -1.64 4.74 -10.66
C ASN A 212 -0.53 5.70 -11.09
N ALA A 213 0.70 5.18 -11.28
CA ALA A 213 1.89 5.95 -11.67
C ALA A 213 1.67 6.90 -12.88
N ARG A 214 0.83 6.53 -13.85
CA ARG A 214 0.49 7.44 -14.98
C ARG A 214 -0.34 8.64 -14.53
N SER A 215 -1.27 8.45 -13.59
CA SER A 215 -2.02 9.54 -12.96
C SER A 215 -1.09 10.45 -12.17
N VAL A 216 -0.09 9.90 -11.47
CA VAL A 216 0.94 10.69 -10.76
C VAL A 216 1.66 11.61 -11.74
N LEU A 217 2.14 11.08 -12.87
CA LEU A 217 2.80 11.89 -13.91
C LEU A 217 1.89 12.96 -14.51
N SER A 218 0.59 12.67 -14.66
CA SER A 218 -0.40 13.63 -15.13
C SER A 218 -0.62 14.75 -14.12
N ALA A 219 -0.75 14.43 -12.83
CA ALA A 219 -0.88 15.41 -11.75
C ALA A 219 0.38 16.28 -11.62
N LEU A 220 1.57 15.68 -11.64
CA LEU A 220 2.85 16.40 -11.65
C LEU A 220 2.95 17.38 -12.83
N LYS A 221 2.51 16.98 -14.04
CA LYS A 221 2.48 17.87 -15.20
C LYS A 221 1.50 19.04 -15.04
N ARG A 222 0.40 18.86 -14.29
CA ARG A 222 -0.53 19.96 -13.96
C ARG A 222 0.08 20.87 -12.89
N MET A 223 0.76 20.28 -11.90
CA MET A 223 1.50 21.02 -10.87
C MET A 223 2.64 21.84 -11.46
N ASP A 224 3.31 21.39 -12.53
CA ASP A 224 4.37 22.14 -13.23
C ASP A 224 3.87 23.50 -13.80
N LYS A 225 2.54 23.72 -13.85
CA LYS A 225 1.93 25.00 -14.26
C LYS A 225 1.64 25.94 -13.10
N LEU A 226 1.77 25.47 -11.85
CA LEU A 226 1.65 26.29 -10.66
C LEU A 226 2.91 27.14 -10.49
N GLY A 227 2.86 28.07 -9.54
CA GLY A 227 4.04 28.78 -9.07
C GLY A 227 5.04 27.86 -8.35
N GLU A 228 6.08 28.47 -7.80
CA GLU A 228 7.02 27.79 -6.91
C GLU A 228 6.29 27.23 -5.69
N VAL A 229 6.44 25.93 -5.43
CA VAL A 229 5.92 25.28 -4.21
C VAL A 229 7.05 25.19 -3.19
N THR A 230 6.90 25.87 -2.06
CA THR A 230 7.93 25.90 -0.99
C THR A 230 7.59 24.99 0.18
N THR A 231 6.32 24.60 0.31
CA THR A 231 5.87 23.65 1.34
C THR A 231 4.74 22.80 0.77
N ILE A 232 4.80 21.49 1.01
CA ILE A 232 3.72 20.55 0.77
C ILE A 232 3.08 20.20 2.12
N ALA A 233 1.82 20.58 2.25
CA ALA A 233 0.93 20.35 3.36
C ALA A 233 0.11 19.08 3.10
N ASN A 234 0.71 17.93 3.37
CA ASN A 234 0.15 16.59 3.17
C ASN A 234 -0.77 16.15 4.33
N GLY A 235 -1.61 15.15 4.13
CA GLY A 235 -2.55 14.62 5.12
C GLY A 235 -1.89 13.71 6.16
N HIS A 236 -0.75 13.10 5.84
CA HIS A 236 -0.07 12.15 6.71
C HIS A 236 1.43 12.41 6.84
N GLY A 237 1.90 12.39 8.08
CA GLY A 237 3.31 12.53 8.45
C GLY A 237 3.73 13.98 8.69
N PRO A 238 5.05 14.23 8.75
CA PRO A 238 5.58 15.58 8.69
C PRO A 238 5.30 16.24 7.33
N LEU A 239 5.11 17.55 7.34
CA LEU A 239 4.97 18.37 6.14
C LEU A 239 6.31 18.43 5.41
N LEU A 240 6.28 18.57 4.09
CA LEU A 240 7.52 18.66 3.30
C LEU A 240 7.88 20.13 3.08
N ARG A 241 9.04 20.55 3.58
CA ARG A 241 9.58 21.91 3.42
C ARG A 241 11.05 21.89 3.04
N HIS A 242 11.82 21.07 3.73
CA HIS A 242 13.28 21.04 3.58
C HIS A 242 13.72 20.22 2.37
N ASN A 243 12.93 19.22 1.95
CA ASN A 243 13.29 18.27 0.91
C ASN A 243 12.25 18.17 -0.22
N VAL A 244 11.42 19.22 -0.43
CA VAL A 244 10.33 19.23 -1.45
C VAL A 244 10.85 18.79 -2.83
N GLU A 245 11.95 19.39 -3.30
CA GLU A 245 12.51 19.07 -4.63
C GLU A 245 12.89 17.59 -4.74
N GLN A 246 13.59 17.05 -3.74
CA GLN A 246 14.03 15.66 -3.74
C GLN A 246 12.84 14.70 -3.65
N LEU A 247 11.89 14.95 -2.75
CA LEU A 247 10.76 14.06 -2.48
C LEU A 247 9.74 14.05 -3.63
N VAL A 248 9.48 15.20 -4.27
CA VAL A 248 8.68 15.28 -5.50
C VAL A 248 9.43 14.66 -6.68
N GLY A 249 10.75 14.89 -6.77
CA GLY A 249 11.62 14.27 -7.77
C GLY A 249 11.60 12.74 -7.70
N ASN A 250 11.60 12.19 -6.48
CA ASN A 250 11.48 10.76 -6.22
C ASN A 250 10.16 10.21 -6.77
N TYR A 251 9.02 10.82 -6.46
CA TYR A 251 7.71 10.43 -7.03
C TYR A 251 7.75 10.41 -8.55
N ARG A 252 8.33 11.45 -9.18
CA ARG A 252 8.47 11.55 -10.64
C ARG A 252 9.29 10.38 -11.20
N ASN A 253 10.46 10.12 -10.62
CA ASN A 253 11.38 9.06 -11.06
C ASN A 253 10.75 7.67 -10.91
N TRP A 254 10.17 7.39 -9.75
CA TRP A 254 9.51 6.11 -9.48
C TRP A 254 8.32 5.90 -10.43
N SER A 255 7.51 6.94 -10.66
CA SER A 255 6.35 6.86 -11.56
C SER A 255 6.76 6.66 -13.02
N GLN A 256 7.82 7.33 -13.47
CA GLN A 256 8.39 7.12 -14.81
C GLN A 256 8.91 5.69 -14.99
N ALA A 257 9.55 5.11 -13.97
CA ALA A 257 10.01 3.73 -14.01
C ALA A 257 8.84 2.74 -14.14
N LYS A 258 7.78 2.91 -13.33
CA LYS A 258 6.58 2.06 -13.38
C LYS A 258 5.80 2.21 -14.69
N ALA A 259 5.67 3.44 -15.21
CA ALA A 259 4.93 3.71 -16.45
C ALA A 259 5.56 3.08 -17.71
N LYS A 260 6.84 2.69 -17.67
CA LYS A 260 7.56 2.02 -18.77
C LYS A 260 7.37 0.51 -18.82
N ALA A 261 6.62 -0.09 -17.88
CA ALA A 261 6.41 -1.53 -17.86
C ALA A 261 5.76 -2.03 -19.18
N GLU A 262 6.27 -3.16 -19.69
CA GLU A 262 5.81 -3.74 -20.97
C GLU A 262 4.36 -4.24 -20.90
N LYS A 263 3.93 -4.72 -19.73
CA LYS A 263 2.59 -5.24 -19.47
C LYS A 263 1.97 -4.53 -18.28
N SER A 264 0.65 -4.42 -18.29
CA SER A 264 -0.12 -3.89 -17.17
C SER A 264 -1.30 -4.79 -16.79
N VAL A 265 -1.78 -4.61 -15.55
CA VAL A 265 -3.04 -5.15 -15.06
C VAL A 265 -3.94 -3.97 -14.69
N VAL A 266 -5.20 -3.99 -15.10
CA VAL A 266 -6.21 -3.08 -14.57
C VAL A 266 -6.93 -3.77 -13.40
N VAL A 267 -7.05 -3.08 -12.27
CA VAL A 267 -7.73 -3.57 -11.06
C VAL A 267 -8.97 -2.71 -10.83
N PHE A 268 -10.13 -3.29 -11.08
CA PHE A 268 -11.42 -2.64 -10.86
C PHE A 268 -11.90 -2.90 -9.43
N TYR A 269 -12.34 -1.84 -8.76
CA TYR A 269 -12.92 -1.87 -7.42
C TYR A 269 -14.16 -0.98 -7.36
N VAL A 270 -14.84 -0.95 -6.22
CA VAL A 270 -15.95 -0.03 -5.96
C VAL A 270 -15.62 0.79 -4.72
N SER A 271 -15.48 2.11 -4.87
CA SER A 271 -15.30 3.00 -3.72
C SER A 271 -16.53 2.97 -2.80
N ASP A 272 -16.30 3.12 -1.49
CA ASP A 272 -17.37 3.12 -0.49
C ASP A 272 -18.29 1.88 -0.54
N TYR A 273 -17.69 0.70 -0.71
CA TYR A 273 -18.45 -0.54 -0.73
C TYR A 273 -17.69 -1.71 -0.08
N GLY A 274 -18.17 -2.13 1.09
CA GLY A 274 -17.54 -3.19 1.88
C GLY A 274 -16.08 -2.87 2.17
N TYR A 275 -15.19 -3.73 1.70
CA TYR A 275 -13.72 -3.62 1.80
C TYR A 275 -13.06 -3.62 0.41
N SER A 276 -13.83 -3.28 -0.64
CA SER A 276 -13.42 -3.42 -2.04
C SER A 276 -12.12 -2.66 -2.35
N ASP A 277 -12.01 -1.44 -1.83
CA ASP A 277 -10.84 -0.58 -1.86
C ASP A 277 -9.59 -1.30 -1.30
N ARG A 278 -9.62 -1.71 -0.03
CA ARG A 278 -8.48 -2.31 0.67
C ARG A 278 -8.06 -3.64 0.05
N ILE A 279 -9.03 -4.45 -0.36
CA ILE A 279 -8.76 -5.74 -1.02
C ILE A 279 -8.08 -5.50 -2.38
N SER A 280 -8.61 -4.57 -3.17
CA SER A 280 -8.06 -4.24 -4.49
C SER A 280 -6.64 -3.68 -4.39
N GLN A 281 -6.38 -2.83 -3.39
CA GLN A 281 -5.05 -2.31 -3.07
C GLN A 281 -4.07 -3.43 -2.69
N ALA A 282 -4.49 -4.43 -1.91
CA ALA A 282 -3.63 -5.55 -1.52
C ALA A 282 -3.23 -6.40 -2.75
N ILE A 283 -4.17 -6.62 -3.67
CA ILE A 283 -3.90 -7.28 -4.95
C ILE A 283 -2.94 -6.43 -5.80
N ALA A 284 -3.18 -5.12 -5.90
CA ALA A 284 -2.35 -4.18 -6.65
C ALA A 284 -0.90 -4.15 -6.15
N LEU A 285 -0.70 -4.18 -4.82
CA LEU A 285 0.61 -4.29 -4.20
C LEU A 285 1.33 -5.58 -4.64
N GLY A 286 0.65 -6.72 -4.60
CA GLY A 286 1.19 -8.00 -5.08
C GLY A 286 1.63 -7.96 -6.55
N ILE A 287 0.83 -7.34 -7.42
CA ILE A 287 1.17 -7.18 -8.85
C ILE A 287 2.39 -6.28 -9.01
N THR A 288 2.45 -5.18 -8.26
CA THR A 288 3.52 -4.18 -8.35
C THR A 288 4.89 -4.74 -7.97
N LYS A 289 4.92 -5.77 -7.09
CA LYS A 289 6.13 -6.51 -6.71
C LYS A 289 6.74 -7.33 -7.85
N THR A 290 5.98 -7.63 -8.91
CA THR A 290 6.46 -8.41 -10.06
C THR A 290 6.88 -7.56 -11.26
N GLU A 291 7.06 -6.25 -11.06
CA GLU A 291 7.37 -5.25 -12.10
C GLU A 291 6.32 -5.10 -13.21
N ILE A 292 5.11 -5.61 -12.99
CA ILE A 292 3.97 -5.39 -13.87
C ILE A 292 3.32 -4.08 -13.44
N ALA A 293 3.00 -3.20 -14.40
CA ALA A 293 2.29 -1.97 -14.08
C ALA A 293 0.86 -2.28 -13.64
N VAL A 294 0.34 -1.52 -12.69
CA VAL A 294 -1.06 -1.56 -12.32
C VAL A 294 -1.75 -0.28 -12.82
N GLU A 295 -3.06 -0.34 -12.96
CA GLU A 295 -3.96 0.81 -13.10
C GLU A 295 -5.21 0.48 -12.28
N MET A 296 -5.42 1.16 -11.15
CA MET A 296 -6.65 0.98 -10.36
C MET A 296 -7.75 1.90 -10.86
N MET A 297 -8.99 1.41 -10.87
CA MET A 297 -10.13 2.15 -11.38
C MET A 297 -11.42 1.82 -10.62
N ASP A 298 -12.11 2.85 -10.13
CA ASP A 298 -13.39 2.72 -9.45
C ASP A 298 -14.54 2.58 -10.47
N LEU A 299 -15.27 1.47 -10.42
CA LEU A 299 -16.41 1.19 -11.29
C LEU A 299 -17.60 2.13 -11.03
N LYS A 300 -17.69 2.79 -9.86
CA LYS A 300 -18.78 3.71 -9.52
C LYS A 300 -18.62 5.06 -10.24
N SER A 301 -17.38 5.53 -10.41
CA SER A 301 -17.08 6.87 -10.96
C SER A 301 -16.46 6.88 -12.36
N ALA A 302 -15.96 5.74 -12.84
CA ALA A 302 -15.23 5.63 -14.10
C ALA A 302 -16.07 5.99 -15.34
N ASP A 303 -15.46 6.73 -16.28
CA ASP A 303 -16.04 6.94 -17.59
C ASP A 303 -15.96 5.64 -18.45
N PRO A 304 -17.03 5.23 -19.15
CA PRO A 304 -17.03 4.01 -19.96
C PRO A 304 -15.93 3.95 -21.03
N GLN A 305 -15.55 5.08 -21.62
CA GLN A 305 -14.46 5.13 -22.59
C GLN A 305 -13.12 4.86 -21.90
N GLU A 306 -12.89 5.44 -20.72
CA GLU A 306 -11.68 5.17 -19.93
C GLU A 306 -11.60 3.69 -19.52
N VAL A 307 -12.72 3.07 -19.11
CA VAL A 307 -12.80 1.64 -18.81
C VAL A 307 -12.40 0.82 -20.04
N GLN A 308 -12.97 1.13 -21.20
CA GLN A 308 -12.69 0.43 -22.45
C GLN A 308 -11.20 0.58 -22.86
N GLU A 309 -10.62 1.77 -22.73
CA GLU A 309 -9.21 2.03 -23.02
C GLU A 309 -8.28 1.28 -22.07
N ALA A 310 -8.57 1.29 -20.77
CA ALA A 310 -7.81 0.57 -19.75
C ALA A 310 -7.81 -0.95 -20.02
N VAL A 311 -9.00 -1.54 -20.25
CA VAL A 311 -9.14 -2.96 -20.61
C VAL A 311 -8.40 -3.28 -21.89
N ASN A 312 -8.46 -2.42 -22.91
CA ASN A 312 -7.81 -2.67 -24.19
C ASN A 312 -6.28 -2.73 -24.12
N ARG A 313 -5.67 -1.96 -23.20
CA ARG A 313 -4.21 -1.90 -22.97
C ARG A 313 -3.72 -3.00 -22.05
N ALA A 314 -4.54 -3.45 -21.11
CA ALA A 314 -4.11 -4.37 -20.07
C ALA A 314 -3.84 -5.79 -20.59
N ALA A 315 -2.88 -6.48 -19.97
CA ALA A 315 -2.63 -7.90 -20.19
C ALA A 315 -3.37 -8.78 -19.16
N GLY A 316 -3.69 -8.23 -17.99
CA GLY A 316 -4.54 -8.86 -16.98
C GLY A 316 -5.64 -7.92 -16.49
N ILE A 317 -6.72 -8.50 -16.00
CA ILE A 317 -7.89 -7.77 -15.49
C ILE A 317 -8.27 -8.36 -14.14
N VAL A 318 -8.36 -7.55 -13.10
CA VAL A 318 -8.92 -7.96 -11.81
C VAL A 318 -10.21 -7.19 -11.58
N ILE A 319 -11.27 -7.86 -11.14
CA ILE A 319 -12.57 -7.24 -10.88
C ILE A 319 -13.03 -7.58 -9.46
N GLY A 320 -13.29 -6.55 -8.66
CA GLY A 320 -14.02 -6.66 -7.40
C GLY A 320 -15.51 -6.76 -7.63
N MET A 321 -16.19 -7.65 -6.90
CA MET A 321 -17.64 -7.81 -7.04
C MET A 321 -18.32 -6.54 -6.52
N ALA A 322 -19.17 -5.97 -7.37
CA ALA A 322 -19.94 -4.77 -7.09
C ALA A 322 -21.29 -5.12 -6.45
N PRO A 323 -22.00 -4.16 -5.84
CA PRO A 323 -23.35 -4.41 -5.34
C PRO A 323 -24.30 -4.76 -6.49
N ALA A 324 -25.06 -5.85 -6.34
CA ALA A 324 -25.97 -6.37 -7.36
C ALA A 324 -27.10 -5.40 -7.72
N THR A 325 -27.43 -4.47 -6.82
CA THR A 325 -28.48 -3.47 -7.01
C THR A 325 -28.02 -2.18 -7.70
N ASN A 326 -26.70 -1.99 -7.91
CA ASN A 326 -26.16 -0.74 -8.46
C ASN A 326 -26.01 -0.80 -9.99
N SER A 327 -26.93 -0.14 -10.69
CA SER A 327 -26.98 -0.12 -12.16
C SER A 327 -25.74 0.51 -12.82
N THR A 328 -25.09 1.48 -12.16
CA THR A 328 -23.87 2.12 -12.66
C THR A 328 -22.72 1.12 -12.71
N THR A 329 -22.50 0.37 -11.62
CA THR A 329 -21.44 -0.64 -11.59
C THR A 329 -21.74 -1.82 -12.51
N THR A 330 -23.00 -2.26 -12.62
CA THR A 330 -23.40 -3.29 -13.60
C THR A 330 -23.11 -2.85 -15.04
N ALA A 331 -23.35 -1.58 -15.38
CA ALA A 331 -23.02 -1.03 -16.70
C ALA A 331 -21.49 -0.96 -16.94
N ALA A 332 -20.71 -0.59 -15.91
CA ALA A 332 -19.26 -0.59 -15.99
C ALA A 332 -18.69 -2.01 -16.20
N VAL A 333 -19.17 -3.01 -15.44
CA VAL A 333 -18.79 -4.43 -15.65
C VAL A 333 -19.18 -4.91 -17.05
N SER A 334 -20.34 -4.50 -17.56
CA SER A 334 -20.76 -4.80 -18.94
C SER A 334 -19.80 -4.18 -19.98
N THR A 335 -19.33 -2.96 -19.74
CA THR A 335 -18.30 -2.30 -20.55
C THR A 335 -16.99 -3.08 -20.54
N VAL A 336 -16.55 -3.58 -19.37
CA VAL A 336 -15.38 -4.46 -19.26
C VAL A 336 -15.56 -5.71 -20.10
N LEU A 337 -16.68 -6.42 -19.93
CA LEU A 337 -17.00 -7.63 -20.67
C LEU A 337 -17.05 -7.42 -22.20
N ALA A 338 -17.50 -6.26 -22.66
CA ALA A 338 -17.50 -5.91 -24.08
C ALA A 338 -16.08 -5.63 -24.63
N ALA A 339 -15.15 -5.19 -23.78
CA ALA A 339 -13.81 -4.78 -24.18
C ALA A 339 -12.73 -5.88 -24.04
N VAL A 340 -12.98 -6.93 -23.25
CA VAL A 340 -11.99 -7.99 -22.98
C VAL A 340 -11.60 -8.77 -24.24
N LYS A 341 -10.39 -9.32 -24.22
CA LYS A 341 -9.77 -10.11 -25.30
C LYS A 341 -9.30 -11.46 -24.76
N SER A 342 -9.46 -12.52 -25.55
CA SER A 342 -9.13 -13.91 -25.16
C SER A 342 -7.67 -14.15 -24.74
N LYS A 343 -6.72 -13.29 -25.12
CA LYS A 343 -5.32 -13.40 -24.70
C LYS A 343 -5.05 -12.88 -23.28
N GLN A 344 -6.02 -12.18 -22.69
CA GLN A 344 -5.88 -11.62 -21.36
C GLN A 344 -6.09 -12.69 -20.28
N SER A 345 -5.50 -12.44 -19.12
CA SER A 345 -5.78 -13.20 -17.91
C SER A 345 -6.70 -12.42 -16.97
N PHE A 346 -7.40 -13.11 -16.08
CA PHE A 346 -8.30 -12.44 -15.13
C PHE A 346 -8.22 -12.99 -13.71
N GLY A 347 -8.65 -12.18 -12.75
CA GLY A 347 -8.86 -12.55 -11.35
C GLY A 347 -10.12 -11.87 -10.80
N LEU A 348 -10.75 -12.46 -9.81
CA LEU A 348 -12.00 -11.95 -9.21
C LEU A 348 -11.90 -12.00 -7.68
N PHE A 349 -12.52 -11.05 -7.00
CA PHE A 349 -12.62 -11.03 -5.53
C PHE A 349 -13.97 -10.48 -5.06
N GLU A 350 -14.51 -11.03 -3.97
CA GLU A 350 -15.66 -10.49 -3.23
C GLU A 350 -15.23 -9.24 -2.43
N SER A 351 -16.11 -8.26 -2.33
CA SER A 351 -15.87 -6.99 -1.63
C SER A 351 -16.34 -7.03 -0.17
N TYR A 352 -17.17 -8.02 0.21
CA TYR A 352 -17.77 -8.12 1.55
C TYR A 352 -18.65 -6.92 1.89
N GLY A 353 -19.50 -6.51 0.95
CA GLY A 353 -20.45 -5.39 1.05
C GLY A 353 -21.91 -5.82 1.18
N GLU A 354 -22.18 -7.03 1.68
CA GLU A 354 -23.50 -7.66 1.93
C GLU A 354 -24.34 -8.00 0.68
N ASP A 355 -24.36 -7.13 -0.34
CA ASP A 355 -25.11 -7.27 -1.61
C ASP A 355 -24.21 -7.62 -2.81
N ASP A 356 -23.07 -8.29 -2.57
CA ASP A 356 -22.08 -8.56 -3.62
C ASP A 356 -22.69 -9.39 -4.76
N GLU A 357 -22.44 -9.00 -6.01
CA GLU A 357 -22.69 -9.87 -7.16
C GLU A 357 -21.93 -11.21 -6.99
N PRO A 358 -22.57 -12.37 -7.20
CA PRO A 358 -21.88 -13.64 -7.10
C PRO A 358 -20.73 -13.75 -8.11
N ILE A 359 -19.58 -14.28 -7.66
CA ILE A 359 -18.39 -14.46 -8.53
C ILE A 359 -18.65 -15.38 -9.73
N ASP A 360 -19.40 -16.47 -9.56
CA ASP A 360 -19.45 -17.56 -10.54
C ASP A 360 -20.07 -17.21 -11.91
N PRO A 361 -21.16 -16.42 -11.99
CA PRO A 361 -21.67 -15.90 -13.26
C PRO A 361 -20.60 -15.14 -14.06
N LEU A 362 -19.96 -14.14 -13.46
CA LEU A 362 -18.93 -13.32 -14.12
C LEU A 362 -17.71 -14.16 -14.51
N ARG A 363 -17.27 -15.05 -13.62
CA ARG A 363 -16.20 -16.02 -13.89
C ARG A 363 -16.50 -16.89 -15.12
N SER A 364 -17.74 -17.37 -15.24
CA SER A 364 -18.17 -18.22 -16.35
C SER A 364 -18.20 -17.44 -17.66
N GLN A 365 -18.67 -16.19 -17.63
CA GLN A 365 -18.66 -15.30 -18.79
C GLN A 365 -17.22 -15.03 -19.27
N LEU A 366 -16.31 -14.62 -18.39
CA LEU A 366 -14.91 -14.34 -18.75
C LEU A 366 -14.20 -15.58 -19.34
N ARG A 367 -14.45 -16.77 -18.78
CA ARG A 367 -13.94 -18.04 -19.33
C ARG A 367 -14.53 -18.35 -20.70
N SER A 368 -15.82 -18.09 -20.92
CA SER A 368 -16.47 -18.31 -22.21
C SER A 368 -15.93 -17.37 -23.31
N LEU A 369 -15.45 -16.19 -22.93
CA LEU A 369 -14.74 -15.23 -23.79
C LEU A 369 -13.26 -15.62 -24.03
N GLY A 370 -12.81 -16.73 -23.44
CA GLY A 370 -11.50 -17.32 -23.67
C GLY A 370 -10.39 -16.81 -22.74
N LEU A 371 -10.70 -15.93 -21.77
CA LEU A 371 -9.70 -15.42 -20.84
C LEU A 371 -9.25 -16.52 -19.87
N LYS A 372 -7.99 -16.43 -19.45
CA LYS A 372 -7.42 -17.38 -18.49
C LYS A 372 -7.51 -16.85 -17.05
N GLU A 373 -8.11 -17.62 -16.16
CA GLU A 373 -8.09 -17.32 -14.72
C GLU A 373 -6.67 -17.49 -14.17
N ALA A 374 -6.13 -16.41 -13.59
CA ALA A 374 -4.76 -16.35 -13.07
C ALA A 374 -4.64 -16.91 -11.66
N PHE A 375 -5.65 -16.67 -10.81
CA PHE A 375 -5.76 -17.19 -9.46
C PHE A 375 -7.23 -17.54 -9.15
N PRO A 376 -7.51 -18.49 -8.23
CA PRO A 376 -8.88 -18.82 -7.84
C PRO A 376 -9.62 -17.58 -7.31
N GLY A 377 -10.87 -17.37 -7.73
CA GLY A 377 -11.70 -16.29 -7.20
C GLY A 377 -11.68 -16.21 -5.67
N ILE A 378 -11.36 -15.04 -5.12
CA ILE A 378 -11.22 -14.79 -3.69
C ILE A 378 -12.60 -14.57 -3.09
N ARG A 379 -12.96 -15.39 -2.12
CA ARG A 379 -14.25 -15.32 -1.43
C ARG A 379 -14.05 -14.88 0.01
N ILE A 380 -14.86 -13.93 0.47
CA ILE A 380 -14.72 -13.31 1.78
C ILE A 380 -16.00 -13.53 2.55
N LYS A 381 -15.88 -14.28 3.64
CA LYS A 381 -17.03 -14.73 4.46
C LYS A 381 -17.17 -13.96 5.77
N ASP A 382 -16.06 -13.37 6.21
CA ASP A 382 -15.93 -12.66 7.47
C ASP A 382 -15.18 -11.36 7.20
N THR A 383 -15.25 -10.42 8.13
CA THR A 383 -14.47 -9.18 8.08
C THR A 383 -13.00 -9.46 7.71
N PRO A 384 -12.46 -8.81 6.66
CA PRO A 384 -11.08 -9.01 6.24
C PRO A 384 -10.08 -8.85 7.38
N SER A 385 -9.15 -9.80 7.48
CA SER A 385 -8.07 -9.83 8.45
C SER A 385 -6.70 -9.72 7.76
N GLU A 386 -5.62 -9.66 8.54
CA GLU A 386 -4.25 -9.71 7.99
C GLU A 386 -4.04 -10.91 7.05
N THR A 387 -4.63 -12.06 7.37
CA THR A 387 -4.59 -13.27 6.53
C THR A 387 -5.32 -13.06 5.21
N THR A 388 -6.45 -12.34 5.21
CA THR A 388 -7.20 -11.99 4.00
C THR A 388 -6.38 -11.08 3.09
N TYR A 389 -5.75 -10.04 3.63
CA TYR A 389 -4.90 -9.15 2.84
C TYR A 389 -3.67 -9.84 2.30
N LYS A 390 -3.05 -10.73 3.08
CA LYS A 390 -1.94 -11.56 2.62
C LYS A 390 -2.35 -12.46 1.45
N LEU A 391 -3.51 -13.10 1.53
CA LEU A 391 -4.10 -13.89 0.45
C LEU A 391 -4.25 -13.05 -0.83
N CYS A 392 -4.73 -11.81 -0.70
CA CYS A 392 -4.94 -10.88 -1.81
C CYS A 392 -3.61 -10.45 -2.44
N GLU A 393 -2.60 -10.13 -1.64
CA GLU A 393 -1.24 -9.82 -2.11
C GLU A 393 -0.60 -11.01 -2.85
N GLU A 394 -0.77 -12.23 -2.33
CA GLU A 394 -0.29 -13.45 -2.99
C GLU A 394 -1.01 -13.68 -4.33
N ALA A 395 -2.32 -13.42 -4.40
CA ALA A 395 -3.08 -13.51 -5.65
C ALA A 395 -2.62 -12.48 -6.70
N GLY A 396 -2.34 -11.25 -6.27
CA GLY A 396 -1.73 -10.22 -7.11
C GLY A 396 -0.36 -10.63 -7.64
N THR A 397 0.45 -11.23 -6.78
CA THR A 397 1.77 -11.78 -7.17
C THR A 397 1.62 -12.89 -8.21
N ASP A 398 0.64 -13.78 -8.05
CA ASP A 398 0.38 -14.89 -8.98
C ASP A 398 0.04 -14.41 -10.40
N ILE A 399 -0.85 -13.43 -10.55
CA ILE A 399 -1.16 -12.85 -11.87
C ILE A 399 0.05 -12.10 -12.44
N GLY A 400 0.80 -11.39 -11.60
CA GLY A 400 2.03 -10.72 -12.01
C GLY A 400 3.10 -11.69 -12.57
N GLN A 401 3.35 -12.79 -11.85
CA GLN A 401 4.24 -13.87 -12.28
C GLN A 401 3.74 -14.58 -13.54
N TRP A 402 2.41 -14.78 -13.66
CA TRP A 402 1.81 -15.35 -14.86
C TRP A 402 2.13 -14.50 -16.09
N LEU A 403 2.01 -13.18 -15.97
CA LEU A 403 2.26 -12.24 -17.05
C LEU A 403 3.74 -12.05 -17.38
N SER A 404 4.63 -12.16 -16.39
CA SER A 404 6.08 -12.01 -16.59
C SER A 404 6.79 -13.27 -17.10
N ARG A 405 6.12 -14.44 -17.05
CA ARG A 405 6.70 -15.76 -17.38
C ARG A 405 7.47 -15.80 -18.71
N ASP A 406 6.86 -15.33 -19.79
CA ASP A 406 7.48 -15.45 -21.13
C ASP A 406 8.73 -14.54 -21.26
N ARG A 407 8.69 -13.37 -20.61
CA ARG A 407 9.83 -12.44 -20.52
C ARG A 407 10.97 -13.08 -19.72
N LEU A 408 10.65 -13.68 -18.58
CA LEU A 408 11.63 -14.39 -17.74
C LEU A 408 12.29 -15.55 -18.50
N ILE A 409 11.50 -16.39 -19.20
CA ILE A 409 12.02 -17.49 -20.02
C ILE A 409 12.94 -16.95 -21.14
N LYS A 410 12.58 -15.84 -21.79
CA LYS A 410 13.41 -15.22 -22.82
C LYS A 410 14.74 -14.72 -22.26
N ASN A 411 14.71 -14.04 -21.10
CA ASN A 411 15.90 -13.54 -20.44
C ASN A 411 16.83 -14.68 -19.99
N MET A 412 16.28 -15.76 -19.44
CA MET A 412 17.06 -16.95 -19.06
C MET A 412 17.80 -17.55 -20.26
N LYS A 413 17.15 -17.63 -21.43
CA LYS A 413 17.77 -18.17 -22.66
C LYS A 413 18.82 -17.26 -23.29
N SER A 414 18.87 -15.98 -22.92
CA SER A 414 19.83 -15.01 -23.47
C SER A 414 21.17 -14.94 -22.72
N LEU A 415 21.28 -15.61 -21.56
CA LEU A 415 22.55 -15.65 -20.83
C LEU A 415 23.60 -16.50 -21.55
N ASP A 416 24.85 -16.04 -21.49
CA ASP A 416 25.99 -16.85 -21.90
C ASP A 416 26.04 -18.15 -21.08
N THR A 417 26.19 -19.28 -21.77
CA THR A 417 26.07 -20.59 -21.16
C THR A 417 27.21 -20.89 -20.18
N ASP A 418 28.39 -20.36 -20.42
CA ASP A 418 29.54 -20.61 -19.54
C ASP A 418 29.50 -19.69 -18.32
N LEU A 419 29.06 -18.44 -18.49
CA LEU A 419 28.76 -17.53 -17.38
C LEU A 419 27.71 -18.13 -16.44
N ASP A 420 26.59 -18.66 -16.97
CA ASP A 420 25.51 -19.22 -16.15
C ASP A 420 25.99 -20.46 -15.35
N LYS A 421 26.78 -21.33 -15.98
CA LYS A 421 27.41 -22.47 -15.30
C LYS A 421 28.41 -22.02 -14.23
N ALA A 422 29.19 -20.97 -14.50
CA ALA A 422 30.15 -20.43 -13.54
C ALA A 422 29.43 -19.87 -12.31
N LEU A 423 28.34 -19.12 -12.50
CA LEU A 423 27.47 -18.66 -11.40
C LEU A 423 26.87 -19.83 -10.62
N GLY A 424 26.50 -20.92 -11.29
CA GLY A 424 26.03 -22.15 -10.64
C GLY A 424 27.04 -22.80 -9.69
N ARG A 425 28.33 -22.46 -9.79
CA ARG A 425 29.37 -22.97 -8.86
C ARG A 425 29.37 -22.27 -7.51
N ILE A 426 28.64 -21.16 -7.36
CA ILE A 426 28.44 -20.52 -6.05
C ILE A 426 27.53 -21.42 -5.20
N SER A 427 28.15 -22.10 -4.24
CA SER A 427 27.49 -22.95 -3.26
C SER A 427 27.10 -22.17 -2.02
N GLY A 428 25.96 -22.52 -1.43
CA GLY A 428 25.57 -22.08 -0.09
C GLY A 428 24.97 -23.24 0.68
N GLY A 429 24.88 -23.09 2.01
CA GLY A 429 24.08 -24.01 2.81
C GLY A 429 22.60 -23.98 2.39
N LEU A 430 21.87 -25.02 2.74
CA LEU A 430 20.44 -25.11 2.50
C LEU A 430 19.68 -24.81 3.79
N TYR A 431 18.80 -23.82 3.71
CA TYR A 431 18.07 -23.29 4.86
C TYR A 431 16.59 -23.14 4.54
N ILE A 432 15.75 -23.09 5.56
CA ILE A 432 14.36 -22.65 5.45
C ILE A 432 14.14 -21.50 6.41
N ILE A 433 13.72 -20.37 5.87
CA ILE A 433 13.29 -19.22 6.66
C ILE A 433 11.82 -19.40 6.96
N THR A 434 11.44 -19.19 8.21
CA THR A 434 10.07 -19.22 8.68
C THR A 434 9.78 -17.95 9.46
N ALA A 435 8.62 -17.35 9.24
CA ALA A 435 8.24 -16.11 9.92
C ALA A 435 6.76 -16.16 10.33
N LYS A 436 6.44 -15.46 11.42
CA LYS A 436 5.07 -15.24 11.89
C LYS A 436 4.88 -13.78 12.29
N LYS A 437 3.79 -13.17 11.87
CA LYS A 437 3.33 -11.83 12.28
C LYS A 437 1.82 -11.87 12.43
N GLY A 438 1.31 -11.58 13.62
CA GLY A 438 -0.10 -11.82 13.95
C GLY A 438 -0.49 -13.27 13.69
N ASP A 439 -1.52 -13.48 12.88
CA ASP A 439 -1.97 -14.82 12.45
C ASP A 439 -1.32 -15.30 11.15
N VAL A 440 -0.58 -14.44 10.45
CA VAL A 440 0.06 -14.76 9.19
C VAL A 440 1.37 -15.50 9.44
N LYS A 441 1.54 -16.65 8.77
CA LYS A 441 2.80 -17.42 8.75
C LYS A 441 3.26 -17.65 7.33
N SER A 442 4.57 -17.60 7.11
CA SER A 442 5.15 -17.94 5.81
C SER A 442 6.49 -18.63 5.95
N ALA A 443 6.92 -19.26 4.85
CA ALA A 443 8.18 -19.95 4.76
C ALA A 443 8.79 -19.83 3.36
N MET A 444 10.12 -19.88 3.29
CA MET A 444 10.88 -19.84 2.05
C MET A 444 12.15 -20.70 2.16
N LEU A 445 12.41 -21.53 1.15
CA LEU A 445 13.72 -22.16 0.96
C LEU A 445 14.76 -21.10 0.61
N ALA A 446 15.86 -21.06 1.34
CA ALA A 446 16.94 -20.10 1.14
C ALA A 446 18.28 -20.81 0.94
N SER A 447 19.08 -20.30 0.00
CA SER A 447 20.46 -20.76 -0.20
C SER A 447 21.48 -19.62 -0.29
N TRP A 448 21.03 -18.36 -0.26
CA TRP A 448 21.89 -17.17 -0.28
C TRP A 448 21.91 -16.57 1.12
N VAL A 449 22.68 -17.22 1.99
CA VAL A 449 22.84 -16.88 3.41
C VAL A 449 24.33 -16.83 3.71
N SER A 450 24.81 -15.72 4.28
CA SER A 450 26.22 -15.54 4.62
C SER A 450 26.39 -14.79 5.94
N GLN A 451 27.27 -15.27 6.82
CA GLN A 451 27.65 -14.50 8.00
C GLN A 451 28.25 -13.16 7.58
N ALA A 452 27.89 -12.09 8.31
CA ALA A 452 28.21 -10.71 7.95
C ALA A 452 28.86 -9.92 9.09
N SER A 453 28.68 -10.33 10.35
CA SER A 453 29.27 -9.63 11.50
C SER A 453 29.42 -10.52 12.73
N PHE A 454 30.36 -10.13 13.60
CA PHE A 454 30.53 -10.69 14.96
C PHE A 454 29.88 -9.82 16.04
N GLU A 455 29.83 -8.50 15.84
CA GLU A 455 29.25 -7.55 16.78
C GLU A 455 28.32 -6.57 16.06
N PRO A 456 26.98 -6.71 16.21
CA PRO A 456 26.29 -7.89 16.77
C PRO A 456 26.49 -9.15 15.92
N LEU A 457 26.18 -10.33 16.46
CA LEU A 457 26.17 -11.58 15.68
C LEU A 457 25.13 -11.46 14.57
N GLY A 458 25.57 -11.49 13.32
CA GLY A 458 24.70 -11.18 12.20
C GLY A 458 25.08 -11.80 10.87
N PHE A 459 24.09 -11.89 10.00
CA PHE A 459 24.19 -12.52 8.69
C PHE A 459 23.27 -11.84 7.68
N THR A 460 23.54 -12.05 6.39
CA THR A 460 22.71 -11.58 5.29
C THR A 460 21.91 -12.71 4.67
N ILE A 461 20.73 -12.36 4.16
CA ILE A 461 19.84 -13.22 3.41
C ILE A 461 19.43 -12.49 2.14
N ALA A 462 19.43 -13.16 0.99
CA ALA A 462 18.72 -12.64 -0.18
C ALA A 462 17.28 -13.15 -0.25
N VAL A 463 16.31 -12.23 -0.35
CA VAL A 463 14.87 -12.52 -0.43
C VAL A 463 14.32 -11.90 -1.70
N ALA A 464 13.76 -12.70 -2.61
CA ALA A 464 13.19 -12.16 -3.85
C ALA A 464 11.94 -11.31 -3.54
N LYS A 465 11.77 -10.20 -4.29
CA LYS A 465 10.71 -9.20 -4.04
C LYS A 465 9.29 -9.78 -4.20
N ASP A 466 9.14 -10.83 -5.00
CA ASP A 466 7.87 -11.49 -5.29
C ASP A 466 7.59 -12.72 -4.39
N ARG A 467 8.38 -12.92 -3.33
CA ARG A 467 8.14 -14.01 -2.37
C ARG A 467 7.18 -13.55 -1.29
N ALA A 468 6.17 -14.37 -1.00
CA ALA A 468 5.20 -14.08 0.05
C ALA A 468 5.79 -13.80 1.45
N ILE A 469 6.95 -14.38 1.77
CA ILE A 469 7.62 -14.12 3.06
C ILE A 469 8.20 -12.70 3.15
N GLU A 470 8.40 -12.00 2.02
CA GLU A 470 9.02 -10.67 1.98
C GLU A 470 8.27 -9.66 2.86
N SER A 471 6.93 -9.72 2.89
CA SER A 471 6.11 -8.85 3.74
C SER A 471 6.24 -9.13 5.25
N LEU A 472 6.91 -10.22 5.63
CA LEU A 472 7.18 -10.62 7.02
C LEU A 472 8.65 -10.44 7.39
N MET A 473 9.44 -9.81 6.52
CA MET A 473 10.88 -9.59 6.69
C MET A 473 11.24 -8.12 6.51
N GLN A 474 10.40 -7.22 7.03
CA GLN A 474 10.64 -5.79 7.07
C GLN A 474 11.56 -5.44 8.25
N VAL A 475 12.12 -4.22 8.28
CA VAL A 475 12.98 -3.81 9.39
C VAL A 475 12.24 -3.92 10.71
N GLY A 476 12.85 -4.55 11.72
CA GLY A 476 12.24 -4.82 13.02
C GLY A 476 11.51 -6.17 13.11
N ASP A 477 11.11 -6.78 11.99
CA ASP A 477 10.44 -8.09 11.99
C ASP A 477 11.37 -9.20 12.49
N ARG A 478 10.75 -10.25 13.00
CA ARG A 478 11.42 -11.43 13.57
C ARG A 478 11.08 -12.69 12.78
N PHE A 479 12.06 -13.58 12.67
CA PHE A 479 11.93 -14.83 11.93
C PHE A 479 12.86 -15.90 12.50
N VAL A 480 12.77 -17.13 11.99
CA VAL A 480 13.67 -18.24 12.31
C VAL A 480 14.38 -18.70 11.04
N LEU A 481 15.71 -18.84 11.13
CA LEU A 481 16.51 -19.53 10.13
C LEU A 481 16.67 -20.99 10.55
N ASN A 482 16.10 -21.92 9.79
CA ASN A 482 16.23 -23.37 10.03
C ASN A 482 17.32 -23.91 9.10
N VAL A 483 18.38 -24.47 9.67
CA VAL A 483 19.50 -25.08 8.95
C VAL A 483 19.15 -26.54 8.64
N LEU A 484 19.28 -26.97 7.38
CA LEU A 484 18.92 -28.34 7.01
C LEU A 484 20.11 -29.30 7.15
N GLU A 485 19.81 -30.54 7.54
CA GLU A 485 20.80 -31.59 7.76
C GLU A 485 21.17 -32.31 6.45
N GLU A 486 22.47 -32.46 6.20
CA GLU A 486 22.98 -33.29 5.12
C GLU A 486 22.47 -34.74 5.26
N GLY A 487 21.99 -35.33 4.17
CA GLY A 487 21.38 -36.67 4.18
C GLY A 487 19.92 -36.74 4.64
N ASN A 488 19.33 -35.66 5.21
CA ASN A 488 17.92 -35.64 5.66
C ASN A 488 17.11 -34.43 5.16
N TYR A 489 17.72 -33.51 4.38
CA TYR A 489 17.08 -32.27 3.92
C TYR A 489 16.01 -32.43 2.83
N GLN A 490 15.95 -33.58 2.14
CA GLN A 490 15.23 -33.70 0.86
C GLN A 490 13.73 -33.47 0.97
N ASP A 491 13.09 -33.94 2.04
CA ASP A 491 11.63 -33.85 2.17
C ASP A 491 11.19 -32.42 2.49
N LEU A 492 11.89 -31.76 3.43
CA LEU A 492 11.70 -30.33 3.71
C LEU A 492 11.99 -29.48 2.47
N MET A 493 13.08 -29.75 1.75
CA MET A 493 13.40 -29.03 0.51
C MET A 493 12.30 -29.20 -0.53
N LYS A 494 11.87 -30.44 -0.83
CA LYS A 494 10.79 -30.71 -1.80
C LYS A 494 9.48 -30.05 -1.38
N HIS A 495 9.19 -29.97 -0.09
CA HIS A 495 7.98 -29.32 0.42
C HIS A 495 7.99 -27.82 0.14
N PHE A 496 9.04 -27.11 0.57
CA PHE A 496 9.12 -25.64 0.46
C PHE A 496 9.57 -25.13 -0.90
N LEU A 497 10.01 -26.01 -1.82
CA LEU A 497 10.28 -25.66 -3.22
C LEU A 497 8.99 -25.57 -4.06
N LYS A 498 7.89 -26.21 -3.63
CA LYS A 498 6.61 -26.19 -4.34
C LYS A 498 6.01 -24.78 -4.34
N ARG A 499 5.25 -24.46 -5.38
CA ARG A 499 4.38 -23.27 -5.39
C ARG A 499 3.14 -23.55 -4.55
N PHE A 500 2.92 -22.73 -3.53
CA PHE A 500 1.70 -22.73 -2.74
C PHE A 500 0.68 -21.81 -3.40
N LYS A 501 -0.58 -22.23 -3.40
CA LYS A 501 -1.67 -21.34 -3.80
C LYS A 501 -1.80 -20.21 -2.76
N PRO A 502 -2.32 -19.03 -3.16
CA PRO A 502 -2.62 -17.96 -2.23
C PRO A 502 -3.45 -18.47 -1.03
N GLY A 503 -3.04 -18.09 0.19
CA GLY A 503 -3.68 -18.46 1.45
C GLY A 503 -3.51 -19.92 1.90
N ALA A 504 -2.76 -20.75 1.17
CA ALA A 504 -2.53 -22.14 1.58
C ALA A 504 -1.63 -22.24 2.83
N ASP A 505 -1.93 -23.20 3.72
CA ASP A 505 -1.04 -23.52 4.84
C ASP A 505 0.27 -24.11 4.33
N ARG A 506 1.33 -23.31 4.38
CA ARG A 506 2.68 -23.68 3.95
C ARG A 506 3.33 -24.73 4.85
N PHE A 507 2.80 -24.97 6.05
CA PHE A 507 3.33 -25.91 7.03
C PHE A 507 2.51 -27.20 7.12
N ALA A 508 1.48 -27.36 6.29
CA ALA A 508 0.64 -28.56 6.28
C ALA A 508 1.50 -29.83 6.10
N GLY A 509 1.44 -30.73 7.09
CA GLY A 509 2.22 -31.97 7.10
C GLY A 509 3.68 -31.82 7.53
N VAL A 510 4.11 -30.64 7.98
CA VAL A 510 5.46 -30.39 8.51
C VAL A 510 5.41 -30.24 10.03
N ASN A 511 6.22 -31.00 10.74
CA ASN A 511 6.32 -30.91 12.19
C ASN A 511 7.04 -29.63 12.60
N THR A 512 6.40 -28.82 13.46
CA THR A 512 6.96 -27.56 13.92
C THR A 512 6.87 -27.41 15.44
N GLN A 513 7.82 -26.64 15.98
CA GLN A 513 7.81 -26.10 17.35
C GLN A 513 7.67 -24.57 17.27
N THR A 514 7.29 -23.92 18.36
CA THR A 514 7.18 -22.45 18.40
C THR A 514 8.41 -21.86 19.07
N ALA A 515 9.11 -20.95 18.38
CA ALA A 515 10.23 -20.19 18.89
C ALA A 515 9.81 -19.15 19.94
N GLU A 516 10.76 -18.55 20.66
CA GLU A 516 10.46 -17.46 21.60
C GLU A 516 9.90 -16.23 20.87
N ASN A 517 10.37 -15.96 19.65
CA ASN A 517 9.82 -14.93 18.77
C ASN A 517 8.48 -15.29 18.11
N GLY A 518 7.91 -16.46 18.42
CA GLY A 518 6.63 -16.95 17.91
C GLY A 518 6.67 -17.58 16.51
N SER A 519 7.79 -17.50 15.79
CA SER A 519 7.94 -18.10 14.46
C SER A 519 8.15 -19.62 14.53
N PRO A 520 7.76 -20.38 13.49
CA PRO A 520 7.91 -21.84 13.49
C PRO A 520 9.37 -22.31 13.42
N ILE A 521 9.78 -23.21 14.32
CA ILE A 521 11.02 -24.00 14.19
C ILE A 521 10.64 -25.34 13.55
N LEU A 522 11.37 -25.76 12.52
CA LEU A 522 11.14 -27.05 11.88
C LEU A 522 11.80 -28.17 12.70
N SER A 523 11.01 -29.16 13.14
CA SER A 523 11.53 -30.22 14.04
C SER A 523 12.64 -31.06 13.41
N ASP A 524 12.63 -31.22 12.09
CA ASP A 524 13.65 -31.99 11.35
C ASP A 524 14.86 -31.13 10.92
N ALA A 525 14.95 -29.87 11.37
CA ALA A 525 16.12 -29.04 11.12
C ALA A 525 17.34 -29.46 11.97
N LEU A 526 18.52 -29.33 11.39
CA LEU A 526 19.81 -29.54 12.06
C LEU A 526 20.02 -28.53 13.20
N ALA A 527 19.70 -27.27 12.92
CA ALA A 527 19.84 -26.16 13.84
C ALA A 527 18.79 -25.09 13.53
N TYR A 528 18.54 -24.21 14.49
CA TYR A 528 17.75 -23.01 14.27
C TYR A 528 18.40 -21.78 14.90
N LEU A 529 18.14 -20.61 14.30
CA LEU A 529 18.51 -19.30 14.83
C LEU A 529 17.27 -18.41 14.88
N GLU A 530 17.01 -17.76 16.01
CA GLU A 530 16.00 -16.72 16.15
C GLU A 530 16.60 -15.37 15.79
N CYS A 531 15.99 -14.70 14.82
CA CYS A 531 16.60 -13.59 14.12
C CYS A 531 15.71 -12.34 14.15
N LYS A 532 16.33 -11.16 14.08
CA LYS A 532 15.67 -9.87 13.88
C LYS A 532 16.24 -9.15 12.68
N VAL A 533 15.37 -8.68 11.77
CA VAL A 533 15.78 -7.86 10.64
C VAL A 533 16.24 -6.49 11.14
N THR A 534 17.46 -6.11 10.78
CA THR A 534 18.07 -4.85 11.22
C THR A 534 18.13 -3.82 10.09
N THR A 535 18.56 -4.23 8.90
CA THR A 535 18.58 -3.35 7.71
C THR A 535 18.27 -4.13 6.44
N ARG A 536 17.88 -3.41 5.39
CA ARG A 536 17.58 -3.97 4.08
C ARG A 536 18.23 -3.13 3.00
N MET A 537 18.82 -3.78 2.01
CA MET A 537 19.39 -3.16 0.83
C MET A 537 18.63 -3.65 -0.41
N GLU A 538 18.17 -2.72 -1.23
CA GLU A 538 17.48 -3.04 -2.47
C GLU A 538 18.47 -3.49 -3.55
N CYS A 539 18.16 -4.60 -4.22
CA CYS A 539 18.77 -5.01 -5.49
C CYS A 539 17.69 -5.02 -6.58
N SER A 540 18.03 -5.47 -7.79
CA SER A 540 17.09 -5.51 -8.93
C SER A 540 15.80 -6.25 -8.58
N ASP A 541 15.90 -7.55 -8.31
CA ASP A 541 14.79 -8.48 -8.08
C ASP A 541 14.78 -9.07 -6.65
N HIS A 542 15.79 -8.75 -5.84
CA HIS A 542 15.94 -9.21 -4.45
C HIS A 542 16.14 -8.05 -3.47
N TRP A 543 15.86 -8.33 -2.21
CA TRP A 543 16.36 -7.60 -1.05
C TRP A 543 17.52 -8.37 -0.44
N ILE A 544 18.61 -7.67 -0.09
CA ILE A 544 19.60 -8.19 0.84
C ILE A 544 19.20 -7.73 2.24
N VAL A 545 18.87 -8.69 3.09
CA VAL A 545 18.34 -8.48 4.44
C VAL A 545 19.46 -8.80 5.43
N TYR A 546 19.96 -7.80 6.15
CA TYR A 546 20.89 -8.00 7.25
C TYR A 546 20.12 -8.21 8.55
N SER A 547 20.43 -9.31 9.24
CA SER A 547 19.71 -9.75 10.43
C SER A 547 20.67 -10.08 11.55
N THR A 548 20.25 -9.76 12.77
CA THR A 548 20.95 -10.10 14.01
C THR A 548 20.34 -11.35 14.63
N VAL A 549 21.13 -12.08 15.40
CA VAL A 549 20.76 -13.34 16.04
C VAL A 549 20.89 -13.20 17.55
N ASP A 550 19.82 -13.55 18.27
CA ASP A 550 19.78 -13.47 19.74
C ASP A 550 19.85 -14.87 20.38
N THR A 551 19.23 -15.87 19.74
CA THR A 551 19.08 -17.24 20.27
C THR A 551 19.32 -18.27 19.17
N GLY A 552 19.90 -19.42 19.51
CA GLY A 552 20.04 -20.53 18.57
C GLY A 552 20.39 -21.85 19.24
N ARG A 553 20.11 -22.96 18.55
CA ARG A 553 20.41 -24.32 19.03
C ARG A 553 20.74 -25.25 17.88
N VAL A 554 21.67 -26.16 18.12
CA VAL A 554 21.97 -27.30 17.24
C VAL A 554 21.40 -28.57 17.85
N SER A 555 20.66 -29.35 17.05
CA SER A 555 20.02 -30.60 17.46
C SER A 555 20.97 -31.79 17.38
N LYS A 556 21.85 -31.81 16.37
CA LYS A 556 22.80 -32.90 16.09
C LYS A 556 24.20 -32.33 15.85
N PRO A 557 25.03 -32.15 16.90
CA PRO A 557 26.33 -31.47 16.78
C PRO A 557 27.31 -32.09 15.78
N GLU A 558 27.23 -33.41 15.57
CA GLU A 558 28.11 -34.16 14.68
C GLU A 558 27.62 -34.23 13.22
N SER A 559 26.40 -33.77 12.95
CA SER A 559 25.83 -33.77 11.58
C SER A 559 26.26 -32.54 10.80
N LEU A 560 26.40 -32.67 9.49
CA LEU A 560 26.79 -31.58 8.59
C LEU A 560 25.56 -30.82 8.06
N THR A 561 25.74 -29.53 7.76
CA THR A 561 24.76 -28.72 7.05
C THR A 561 24.65 -29.17 5.60
N ALA A 562 23.41 -29.30 5.10
CA ALA A 562 23.15 -29.60 3.70
C ALA A 562 23.65 -28.49 2.79
N ILE A 563 24.27 -28.84 1.65
CA ILE A 563 24.80 -27.87 0.69
C ILE A 563 23.97 -27.86 -0.59
N HIS A 564 23.59 -26.67 -1.05
CA HIS A 564 22.92 -26.50 -2.33
C HIS A 564 23.94 -26.40 -3.48
N HIS A 565 24.05 -27.46 -4.27
CA HIS A 565 24.85 -27.48 -5.49
C HIS A 565 23.97 -27.23 -6.73
N ARG A 566 24.23 -26.13 -7.43
CA ARG A 566 23.52 -25.77 -8.66
C ARG A 566 24.34 -26.10 -9.90
N LYS A 567 23.64 -26.33 -11.03
CA LYS A 567 24.27 -26.47 -12.35
C LYS A 567 24.37 -25.15 -13.10
N VAL A 568 23.50 -24.20 -12.76
CA VAL A 568 23.29 -22.88 -13.37
C VAL A 568 22.90 -21.88 -12.29
N GLY A 569 23.20 -20.61 -12.48
CA GLY A 569 23.07 -19.57 -11.44
C GLY A 569 21.79 -18.73 -11.52
N ASN A 570 21.13 -18.69 -12.68
CA ASN A 570 20.02 -17.80 -12.97
C ASN A 570 18.61 -18.34 -12.60
N HIS A 571 18.48 -19.57 -12.08
CA HIS A 571 17.21 -20.13 -11.56
C HIS A 571 17.43 -21.26 -10.54
N TYR A 572 16.34 -21.61 -9.83
CA TYR A 572 16.23 -22.78 -8.94
C TYR A 572 15.69 -24.01 -9.67
#